data_AF-A0AAW1X9T1-F1
#
_entry.id   AF-A0AAW1X9T1-F1
#
_cell.length_a   1.000
_cell.length_b   1.000
_cell.length_c   1.000
_cell.angle_alpha   90.00
_cell.angle_beta   90.00
_cell.angle_gamma   90.00
#
_symmetry.space_group_name_H-M   'P 1'
#
loop_
_entity.id
_entity.type
_entity.pdbx_description
1 polymer ?
#
loop_
_entity_poly.entity_id
_entity_poly.type
_entity_poly.pdbx_seq_one_letter_code
_entity_poly.pdbx_strand_id
1 'polypeptide(L)'
;MTRPETQPHPKPSDHSQPPSPPLHAEVEDDDDNVKQLKECSALYLSLQDCLIKNDRNWKSCQLEVQALKQCNERKMKNGKEK
;
A
#
# COMPACT_ATOMS: atom_id res chain seq x y z
N MET A 1 56.55 2.71 -17.87
CA MET A 1 56.19 1.68 -18.88
C MET A 1 54.68 1.64 -18.96
N THR A 2 54.19 2.15 -20.09
CA THR A 2 52.86 2.13 -20.73
C THR A 2 51.69 1.37 -20.07
N ARG A 3 50.59 2.11 -19.83
CA ARG A 3 49.19 1.62 -19.85
C ARG A 3 48.86 1.01 -21.21
N PRO A 4 47.90 0.07 -21.26
CA PRO A 4 46.93 0.12 -22.36
C PRO A 4 45.48 -0.02 -21.88
N GLU A 5 44.66 0.96 -22.27
CA GLU A 5 43.24 0.77 -22.55
C GLU A 5 43.09 -0.04 -23.84
N THR A 6 42.29 -1.12 -23.82
CA THR A 6 41.69 -1.67 -25.05
C THR A 6 40.30 -2.24 -24.77
N GLN A 7 39.30 -1.42 -25.11
CA GLN A 7 38.05 -1.68 -25.83
C GLN A 7 37.37 -3.10 -25.78
N PRO A 8 36.02 -3.17 -25.67
CA PRO A 8 35.26 -4.41 -25.51
C PRO A 8 34.93 -5.07 -26.84
N HIS A 9 34.86 -6.41 -26.85
CA HIS A 9 34.19 -7.17 -27.92
C HIS A 9 33.10 -8.07 -27.32
N PRO A 10 31.89 -8.08 -27.92
CA PRO A 10 30.74 -8.82 -27.44
C PRO A 10 30.76 -10.25 -27.96
N LYS A 11 30.23 -11.20 -27.18
CA LYS A 11 29.76 -12.48 -27.72
C LYS A 11 28.39 -12.82 -27.13
N PRO A 12 27.40 -13.12 -27.98
CA PRO A 12 26.04 -13.47 -27.58
C PRO A 12 25.97 -14.97 -27.32
N SER A 13 25.40 -15.40 -26.19
CA SER A 13 24.94 -16.78 -26.00
C SER A 13 23.93 -16.83 -24.85
N ASP A 14 22.66 -16.76 -25.23
CA ASP A 14 21.63 -17.72 -24.82
C ASP A 14 21.80 -18.31 -23.41
N HIS A 15 21.43 -17.53 -22.39
CA HIS A 15 21.17 -18.07 -21.06
C HIS A 15 19.79 -17.60 -20.63
N SER A 16 18.84 -18.53 -20.73
CA SER A 16 17.53 -18.51 -20.09
C SER A 16 17.65 -18.12 -18.61
N GLN A 17 17.53 -16.83 -18.31
CA GLN A 17 17.34 -16.35 -16.94
C GLN A 17 15.83 -16.21 -16.73
N PRO A 18 15.20 -16.96 -15.82
CA PRO A 18 13.83 -16.64 -15.43
C PRO A 18 13.84 -15.23 -14.83
N PRO A 19 12.93 -14.32 -15.24
CA PRO A 19 12.83 -13.02 -14.62
C PRO A 19 12.53 -13.23 -13.13
N SER A 20 13.41 -12.69 -12.29
CA SER A 20 13.18 -12.60 -10.84
C SER A 20 11.81 -11.95 -10.61
N PRO A 21 11.02 -12.43 -9.63
CA PRO A 21 9.67 -11.92 -9.41
C PRO A 21 9.74 -10.40 -9.16
N PRO A 22 8.80 -9.60 -9.67
CA PRO A 22 8.66 -8.22 -9.23
C PRO A 22 8.28 -8.24 -7.74
N LEU A 23 9.29 -8.14 -6.88
CA LEU A 23 9.18 -7.97 -5.43
C LEU A 23 8.79 -6.53 -5.09
N HIS A 24 7.70 -6.04 -5.68
CA HIS A 24 7.03 -4.82 -5.25
C HIS A 24 5.53 -5.02 -5.43
N ALA A 25 4.98 -5.90 -4.58
CA ALA A 25 3.59 -5.79 -4.14
C ALA A 25 3.62 -5.37 -2.66
N GLU A 26 4.38 -4.32 -2.34
CA GLU A 26 4.03 -3.52 -1.19
C GLU A 26 2.75 -2.78 -1.59
N VAL A 27 1.65 -3.29 -1.08
CA VAL A 27 0.31 -2.73 -1.23
C VAL A 27 0.35 -1.30 -0.67
N GLU A 28 0.66 -0.33 -1.53
CA GLU A 28 0.35 1.11 -1.34
C GLU A 28 -1.16 1.33 -1.56
N ASP A 29 -2.00 0.50 -0.96
CA ASP A 29 -3.45 0.63 -0.99
C ASP A 29 -3.93 0.83 0.45
N ASP A 30 -3.81 2.04 1.00
CA ASP A 30 -4.81 2.48 1.99
C ASP A 30 -4.87 4.00 2.28
N ASP A 31 -3.91 4.85 1.89
CA ASP A 31 -3.96 6.26 2.35
C ASP A 31 -4.72 7.24 1.44
N ASP A 32 -4.94 6.92 0.16
CA ASP A 32 -5.78 7.79 -0.71
C ASP A 32 -7.29 7.62 -0.43
N ASN A 33 -7.68 6.55 0.26
CA ASN A 33 -9.05 6.36 0.74
C ASN A 33 -9.42 7.36 1.85
N VAL A 34 -8.44 7.79 2.65
CA VAL A 34 -8.63 8.63 3.84
C VAL A 34 -9.21 9.99 3.49
N LYS A 35 -8.75 10.61 2.38
CA LYS A 35 -9.29 11.88 1.88
C LYS A 35 -10.74 11.76 1.41
N GLN A 36 -11.16 10.58 0.97
CA GLN A 36 -12.54 10.34 0.58
C GLN A 36 -13.46 10.12 1.78
N LEU A 37 -12.96 9.77 2.97
CA LEU A 37 -13.80 9.37 4.10
C LEU A 37 -14.79 10.46 4.54
N LYS A 38 -14.53 11.77 4.31
CA LYS A 38 -15.39 12.90 4.71
C LYS A 38 -15.93 12.72 6.15
N GLU A 39 -17.21 12.40 6.30
CA GLU A 39 -17.90 12.14 7.56
C GLU A 39 -17.34 10.94 8.36
N CYS A 40 -16.70 9.98 7.67
CA CYS A 40 -16.04 8.82 8.28
C CYS A 40 -14.60 9.11 8.73
N SER A 41 -14.04 10.29 8.40
CA SER A 41 -12.66 10.64 8.75
C SER A 41 -12.40 10.63 10.26
N ALA A 42 -13.40 11.02 11.07
CA ALA A 42 -13.32 10.97 12.52
C ALA A 42 -13.09 9.53 13.04
N LEU A 43 -13.73 8.53 12.43
CA LEU A 43 -13.57 7.13 12.81
C LEU A 43 -12.19 6.59 12.41
N TYR A 44 -11.66 7.06 11.28
CA TYR A 44 -10.30 6.71 10.85
C TYR A 44 -9.24 7.31 11.77
N LEU A 45 -9.43 8.55 12.25
CA LEU A 45 -8.56 9.14 13.27
C LEU A 45 -8.62 8.35 14.59
N SER A 46 -9.80 7.90 15.01
CA SER A 46 -9.94 7.01 16.18
C SER A 46 -9.22 5.67 15.96
N LEU A 47 -9.33 5.08 14.78
CA LEU A 47 -8.59 3.86 14.42
C LEU A 47 -7.08 4.09 14.49
N GLN A 48 -6.57 5.19 13.92
CA GLN A 48 -5.16 5.54 14.01
C GLN A 48 -4.68 5.69 15.45
N ASP A 49 -5.44 6.39 16.30
CA ASP A 49 -5.11 6.53 17.72
C ASP A 49 -5.10 5.17 18.45
N CYS A 50 -6.07 4.30 18.16
CA CYS A 50 -6.08 2.96 18.68
C CYS A 50 -4.87 2.14 18.20
N LEU A 51 -4.51 2.22 16.92
CA LEU A 51 -3.35 1.54 16.37
C LEU A 51 -2.05 2.04 17.02
N ILE A 52 -1.90 3.34 17.27
CA ILE A 52 -0.74 3.90 17.98
C ILE A 52 -0.63 3.33 19.39
N LYS A 53 -1.76 3.18 20.10
CA LYS A 53 -1.80 2.64 21.47
C LYS A 53 -1.58 1.13 21.56
N ASN A 54 -1.83 0.40 20.48
CA ASN A 54 -1.82 -1.06 20.45
C ASN A 54 -0.75 -1.63 19.50
N ASP A 55 0.38 -0.95 19.31
CA ASP A 55 1.49 -1.42 18.46
C ASP A 55 1.06 -1.77 17.02
N ARG A 56 0.16 -0.95 16.46
CA ARG A 56 -0.49 -1.15 15.14
C ARG A 56 -1.28 -2.46 15.03
N ASN A 57 -1.72 -3.02 16.15
CA ASN A 57 -2.55 -4.21 16.18
C ASN A 57 -4.03 -3.89 15.91
N TRP A 58 -4.43 -3.94 14.64
CA TRP A 58 -5.83 -3.73 14.23
C TRP A 58 -6.83 -4.74 14.82
N LYS A 59 -6.36 -5.90 15.34
CA LYS A 59 -7.21 -6.86 16.06
C LYS A 59 -7.60 -6.37 17.45
N SER A 60 -6.82 -5.47 18.06
CA SER A 60 -7.22 -4.80 19.29
C SER A 60 -8.20 -3.65 19.04
N CYS A 61 -8.17 -3.08 17.83
CA CYS A 61 -8.99 -1.94 17.40
C CYS A 61 -10.25 -2.34 16.62
N GLN A 62 -10.82 -3.51 16.92
CA GLN A 62 -11.96 -4.05 16.17
C GLN A 62 -13.17 -3.13 16.18
N LEU A 63 -13.37 -2.38 17.27
CA LEU A 63 -14.47 -1.45 17.40
C LEU A 63 -14.35 -0.32 16.37
N GLU A 64 -13.17 0.30 16.27
CA GLU A 64 -12.87 1.37 15.34
C GLU A 64 -12.90 0.87 13.89
N VAL A 65 -12.34 -0.32 13.63
CA VAL A 65 -12.37 -0.97 12.31
C VAL A 65 -13.81 -1.21 11.86
N GLN A 66 -14.66 -1.75 12.74
CA GLN A 66 -16.05 -2.05 12.40
C GLN A 66 -16.87 -0.77 12.17
N ALA A 67 -16.69 0.24 13.02
CA ALA A 67 -17.36 1.52 12.86
C ALA A 67 -16.96 2.20 11.54
N LEU A 68 -15.67 2.20 11.21
CA LEU A 68 -15.16 2.76 9.97
C LEU A 68 -15.73 2.04 8.74
N LYS A 69 -15.77 0.70 8.78
CA LYS A 69 -16.35 -0.12 7.71
C LYS A 69 -17.83 0.23 7.48
N GLN A 70 -18.64 0.27 8.54
CA GLN A 70 -20.06 0.61 8.45
C GLN A 70 -20.28 2.02 7.91
N CYS A 71 -19.44 2.98 8.30
CA CYS A 71 -19.50 4.33 7.78
C CYS A 71 -19.23 4.37 6.27
N ASN A 72 -18.18 3.68 5.82
CA ASN A 72 -17.86 3.58 4.39
C ASN A 72 -18.97 2.90 3.59
N GLU A 73 -19.55 1.83 4.10
CA GLU A 73 -20.67 1.13 3.45
C GLU A 73 -21.91 2.03 3.30
N ARG A 74 -22.22 2.84 4.32
CA ARG A 74 -23.32 3.83 4.23
C ARG A 74 -23.05 4.90 3.19
N LYS A 75 -21.82 5.44 3.17
CA LYS A 75 -21.41 6.42 2.16
C LYS A 75 -21.53 5.88 0.74
N MET A 76 -21.15 4.63 0.50
CA MET A 76 -21.28 3.99 -0.82
C MET A 76 -22.73 3.83 -1.27
N LYS A 77 -23.66 3.60 -0.33
CA LYS A 77 -25.11 3.54 -0.62
C LYS A 77 -25.67 4.93 -0.91
N ASN A 78 -25.37 5.92 -0.06
CA ASN A 78 -25.85 7.30 -0.23
C ASN A 78 -25.21 8.03 -1.42
N GLY A 79 -24.04 7.61 -1.88
CA GLY A 79 -23.38 8.15 -3.07
C GLY A 79 -23.98 7.70 -4.41
N LYS A 80 -24.90 6.73 -4.41
CA LYS A 80 -25.59 6.20 -5.59
C LYS A 80 -26.96 6.83 -5.87
N GLU A 81 -27.43 7.73 -5.00
CA GLU A 81 -28.74 8.42 -5.12
C GLU A 81 -28.66 9.84 -5.71
N LYS A 82 -27.70 10.12 -6.59
CA LYS A 82 -27.63 11.40 -7.32
C LYS A 82 -27.33 11.23 -8.79
#